data_AF-A0A9P6YQP2-F1
#
_entry.id   AF-A0A9P6YQP2-F1
#
_cell.length_a   1.000
_cell.length_b   1.000
_cell.length_c   1.000
_cell.angle_alpha   90.00
_cell.angle_beta   90.00
_cell.angle_gamma   90.00
#
_symmetry.space_group_name_H-M   'P 1'
#
loop_
_entity.id
_entity.type
_entity.pdbx_description
1 polymer ?
#
loop_
_entity_poly.entity_id
_entity_poly.type
_entity_poly.pdbx_seq_one_letter_code
_entity_poly.pdbx_strand_id
1 'polypeptide(L)'
;MATMWRPRSDIGCLQHRDITINNDHKGEIQATIHTRTPKEAQVKSITLGTYQDQQLCPVQTLQSFLNKTSQFRTNLPEDHALFLTYLEQEDKKSSSVRPSTITNWIKSAMQDAGIDTKHFQAHSIRSASSTKAVELGRSIQDVKKHANWGLNSNTFEKLYYKPSPQVSSSAAINHSIFSSTDNSITLEVGVESTLENVKVCLLNVETSPDVILCYTNNTYDPMVVCNHRVFGAPALYKLYKTKKDITEVIPSNNTNKKDILLGT
;
A
#
# COMPACT_ATOMS: atom_id res chain seq x y z
N MET A 1 -3.41 -1.82 3.86
CA MET A 1 -4.61 -2.26 4.61
C MET A 1 -4.47 -3.74 4.92
N ALA A 2 -4.51 -4.12 6.20
CA ALA A 2 -4.19 -5.47 6.65
C ALA A 2 -5.07 -6.57 6.02
N THR A 3 -6.37 -6.32 5.86
CA THR A 3 -7.31 -7.31 5.28
C THR A 3 -7.29 -7.37 3.76
N MET A 4 -6.73 -6.33 3.12
CA MET A 4 -6.86 -6.09 1.68
C MET A 4 -8.32 -5.95 1.20
N TRP A 5 -9.34 -5.87 2.07
CA TRP A 5 -10.75 -5.83 1.68
C TRP A 5 -11.17 -4.52 1.01
N ARG A 6 -12.31 -4.50 0.31
CA ARG A 6 -12.78 -3.30 -0.38
C ARG A 6 -13.16 -2.21 0.63
N PRO A 7 -12.61 -0.99 0.53
CA PRO A 7 -12.89 0.10 1.46
C PRO A 7 -14.39 0.38 1.66
N ARG A 8 -15.14 0.47 0.57
CA ARG A 8 -16.57 0.82 0.62
C ARG A 8 -17.43 -0.39 0.98
N SER A 9 -17.38 -1.44 0.17
CA SER A 9 -18.39 -2.50 0.21
C SER A 9 -18.10 -3.63 1.19
N ASP A 10 -16.88 -3.73 1.69
CA ASP A 10 -16.52 -4.72 2.70
C ASP A 10 -16.25 -3.99 4.03
N ILE A 11 -15.22 -3.14 4.11
CA ILE A 11 -14.85 -2.44 5.36
C ILE A 11 -15.93 -1.46 5.82
N GLY A 12 -16.49 -0.68 4.90
CA GLY A 12 -17.55 0.29 5.21
C GLY A 12 -18.88 -0.33 5.64
N CYS A 13 -19.04 -1.64 5.46
CA CYS A 13 -20.24 -2.39 5.84
C CYS A 13 -20.03 -3.28 7.07
N LEU A 14 -18.82 -3.28 7.67
CA LEU A 14 -18.56 -4.06 8.88
C LEU A 14 -19.48 -3.60 10.01
N GLN A 15 -20.06 -4.56 10.72
CA GLN A 15 -20.85 -4.30 11.92
C GLN A 15 -19.99 -4.53 13.16
N HIS A 16 -20.32 -3.85 14.26
CA HIS A 16 -19.61 -4.02 15.53
C HIS A 16 -19.65 -5.48 16.01
N ARG A 17 -20.81 -6.14 15.90
CA ARG A 17 -21.02 -7.54 16.29
C ARG A 17 -20.25 -8.57 15.44
N ASP A 18 -19.61 -8.14 14.35
CA ASP A 18 -18.83 -9.01 13.47
C ASP A 18 -17.34 -9.03 13.82
N ILE A 19 -16.95 -8.33 14.90
CA ILE A 19 -15.59 -8.26 15.39
C ILE A 19 -15.47 -9.06 16.69
N THR A 20 -14.56 -10.04 16.68
CA THR A 20 -14.20 -10.80 17.88
C THR A 20 -12.72 -10.59 18.16
N ILE A 21 -12.40 -10.19 19.39
CA ILE A 21 -11.02 -10.12 19.88
C ILE A 21 -10.83 -11.21 20.93
N ASN A 22 -9.87 -12.08 20.72
CA ASN A 22 -9.57 -13.21 21.57
C ASN A 22 -8.06 -13.44 21.67
N ASN A 23 -7.64 -14.16 22.69
CA ASN A 23 -6.27 -14.66 22.77
C ASN A 23 -6.19 -15.99 22.03
N ASP A 24 -5.08 -16.23 21.33
CA ASP A 24 -4.80 -17.52 20.73
C ASP A 24 -4.27 -18.53 21.74
N HIS A 25 -3.95 -19.74 21.26
CA HIS A 25 -3.41 -20.81 22.10
C HIS A 25 -2.07 -20.47 22.77
N LYS A 26 -1.36 -19.45 22.28
CA LYS A 26 -0.10 -18.95 22.84
C LYS A 26 -0.29 -17.73 23.73
N GLY A 27 -1.52 -17.25 23.90
CA GLY A 27 -1.84 -16.05 24.67
C GLY A 27 -1.67 -14.74 23.88
N GLU A 28 -1.43 -14.80 22.57
CA GLU A 28 -1.31 -13.59 21.75
C GLU A 28 -2.70 -13.09 21.31
N ILE A 29 -2.89 -11.78 21.34
CA ILE A 29 -4.16 -11.15 20.95
C ILE A 29 -4.37 -11.31 19.43
N GLN A 30 -5.55 -11.76 19.04
CA GLN A 30 -5.99 -11.85 17.66
C GLN A 30 -7.33 -11.14 17.47
N ALA A 31 -7.53 -10.58 16.29
CA ALA A 31 -8.81 -10.01 15.88
C ALA A 31 -9.37 -10.83 14.71
N THR A 32 -10.52 -11.44 14.93
CA THR A 32 -11.32 -12.07 13.88
C THR A 32 -12.37 -11.08 13.39
N ILE A 33 -12.36 -10.84 12.09
CA ILE A 33 -13.25 -9.91 11.40
C ILE A 33 -14.10 -10.73 10.45
N HIS A 34 -15.41 -10.72 10.68
CA HIS A 34 -16.38 -11.34 9.81
C HIS A 34 -17.11 -10.28 8.98
N THR A 35 -17.60 -10.64 7.80
CA THR A 35 -18.54 -9.80 7.06
C THR A 35 -19.71 -10.65 6.59
N ARG A 36 -20.91 -10.26 7.01
CA ARG A 36 -22.17 -10.97 6.73
C ARG A 36 -22.72 -10.70 5.33
N THR A 37 -22.45 -9.52 4.77
CA THR A 37 -22.95 -9.10 3.44
C THR A 37 -21.80 -8.64 2.53
N PRO A 38 -20.77 -9.48 2.32
CA PRO A 38 -19.62 -9.08 1.52
C PRO A 38 -20.00 -8.90 0.04
N LYS A 39 -19.32 -7.98 -0.62
CA LYS A 39 -19.43 -7.89 -2.08
C LYS A 39 -18.75 -9.07 -2.75
N GLU A 40 -19.47 -9.74 -3.66
CA GLU A 40 -18.99 -10.85 -4.50
C GLU A 40 -18.56 -12.11 -3.72
N ALA A 41 -19.15 -12.35 -2.55
CA ALA A 41 -19.01 -13.62 -1.81
C ALA A 41 -20.27 -13.86 -0.98
N GLN A 42 -20.47 -15.08 -0.49
CA GLN A 42 -21.51 -15.36 0.51
C GLN A 42 -21.05 -14.97 1.92
N VAL A 43 -19.79 -15.23 2.25
CA VAL A 43 -19.16 -14.91 3.54
C VAL A 43 -17.69 -14.58 3.31
N LYS A 44 -17.13 -13.61 4.07
CA LYS A 44 -15.67 -13.46 4.22
C LYS A 44 -15.32 -13.36 5.69
N SER A 45 -14.24 -14.02 6.09
CA SER A 45 -13.70 -13.96 7.43
C SER A 45 -12.19 -13.89 7.36
N ILE A 46 -11.57 -13.15 8.28
CA ILE A 46 -10.13 -13.04 8.40
C ILE A 46 -9.73 -12.92 9.86
N THR A 47 -8.70 -13.64 10.25
CA THR A 47 -8.09 -13.50 11.58
C THR A 47 -6.73 -12.84 11.41
N LEU A 48 -6.54 -11.73 12.13
CA LEU A 48 -5.29 -10.96 12.15
C LEU A 48 -4.59 -11.18 13.48
N GLY A 49 -3.29 -11.49 13.42
CA GLY A 49 -2.40 -11.50 14.59
C GLY A 49 -1.84 -10.11 14.89
N THR A 50 -1.28 -9.96 16.10
CA THR A 50 -0.57 -8.73 16.46
C THR A 50 0.67 -8.50 15.59
N TYR A 51 1.16 -7.25 15.60
CA TYR A 51 2.39 -6.85 14.91
C TYR A 51 3.29 -6.15 15.91
N GLN A 52 4.61 -6.34 15.75
CA GLN A 52 5.63 -5.86 16.70
C GLN A 52 5.55 -4.35 16.93
N ASP A 53 5.29 -3.57 15.87
CA ASP A 53 5.06 -2.13 16.01
C ASP A 53 3.59 -1.85 16.35
N GLN A 54 3.36 -1.50 17.62
CA GLN A 54 2.03 -1.18 18.15
C GLN A 54 1.33 -0.05 17.38
N GLN A 55 2.08 0.94 16.89
CA GLN A 55 1.53 2.07 16.15
C GLN A 55 1.01 1.70 14.76
N LEU A 56 1.43 0.53 14.27
CA LEU A 56 1.04 -0.02 12.97
C LEU A 56 0.21 -1.31 13.11
N CYS A 57 -0.02 -1.76 14.35
CA CYS A 57 -0.72 -2.99 14.61
C CYS A 57 -2.24 -2.79 14.43
N PRO A 58 -2.86 -3.44 13.42
CA PRO A 58 -4.30 -3.31 13.19
C PRO A 58 -5.12 -3.90 14.33
N VAL A 59 -4.64 -4.96 14.98
CA VAL A 59 -5.33 -5.63 16.10
C VAL A 59 -5.40 -4.72 17.32
N GLN A 60 -4.27 -4.16 17.75
CA GLN A 60 -4.24 -3.25 18.89
C GLN A 60 -4.96 -1.93 18.60
N THR A 61 -4.85 -1.42 17.38
CA THR A 61 -5.61 -0.22 16.94
C THR A 61 -7.12 -0.48 17.02
N LEU A 62 -7.58 -1.64 16.54
CA LEU A 62 -8.98 -2.03 16.60
C LEU A 62 -9.45 -2.20 18.05
N GLN A 63 -8.67 -2.86 18.89
CA GLN A 63 -8.98 -3.02 20.31
C GLN A 63 -9.10 -1.67 21.01
N SER A 64 -8.14 -0.76 20.81
CA SER A 64 -8.19 0.58 21.38
C SER A 64 -9.41 1.36 20.86
N PHE A 65 -9.75 1.23 19.58
CA PHE A 65 -10.92 1.87 19.00
C PHE A 65 -12.23 1.37 19.62
N LEU A 66 -12.39 0.05 19.78
CA LEU A 66 -13.57 -0.54 20.43
C LEU A 66 -13.71 -0.06 21.87
N ASN A 67 -12.61 -0.05 22.65
CA ASN A 67 -12.63 0.42 24.03
C ASN A 67 -13.04 1.89 24.13
N LYS A 68 -12.43 2.77 23.32
CA LYS A 68 -12.73 4.22 23.32
C LYS A 68 -14.15 4.53 22.85
N THR A 69 -14.69 3.69 21.95
CA THR A 69 -16.04 3.91 21.42
C THR A 69 -17.15 3.21 22.20
N SER A 70 -16.83 2.41 23.21
CA SER A 70 -17.78 1.60 23.98
C SER A 70 -18.97 2.41 24.53
N GLN A 71 -18.69 3.56 25.15
CA GLN A 71 -19.73 4.44 25.73
C GLN A 71 -20.71 4.99 24.68
N PHE A 72 -20.28 5.15 23.43
CA PHE A 72 -21.09 5.70 22.34
C PHE A 72 -21.97 4.66 21.64
N ARG A 73 -21.90 3.38 22.05
CA ARG A 73 -22.62 2.27 21.42
C ARG A 73 -23.86 1.79 22.18
N THR A 74 -24.07 2.25 23.42
CA THR A 74 -25.14 1.79 24.31
C THR A 74 -26.55 1.98 23.75
N ASN A 75 -26.78 3.03 22.96
CA ASN A 75 -28.09 3.37 22.40
C ASN A 75 -28.19 3.11 20.89
N LEU A 76 -27.25 2.35 20.31
CA LEU A 76 -27.26 2.04 18.88
C LEU A 76 -27.96 0.70 18.61
N PRO A 77 -28.55 0.52 17.41
CA PRO A 77 -29.08 -0.78 16.98
C PRO A 77 -28.03 -1.89 17.05
N GLU A 78 -28.44 -3.15 17.25
CA GLU A 78 -27.51 -4.28 17.33
C GLU A 78 -26.64 -4.43 16.07
N ASP A 79 -27.19 -4.10 14.91
CA ASP A 79 -26.56 -4.19 13.59
C ASP A 79 -25.81 -2.91 13.18
N HIS A 80 -25.52 -2.01 14.13
CA HIS A 80 -24.78 -0.78 13.87
C HIS A 80 -23.39 -1.03 13.28
N ALA A 81 -22.93 -0.08 12.47
CA ALA A 81 -21.63 -0.16 11.83
C ALA A 81 -20.49 -0.18 12.87
N LEU A 82 -19.38 -0.83 12.52
CA LEU A 82 -18.18 -0.83 13.33
C LEU A 82 -17.70 0.59 13.58
N PHE A 83 -17.66 1.42 12.53
CA PHE A 83 -17.24 2.81 12.63
C PHE A 83 -18.43 3.74 12.88
N LEU A 84 -18.20 4.78 13.68
CA LEU A 84 -19.23 5.71 14.15
C LEU A 84 -18.93 7.13 13.65
N THR A 85 -19.96 7.96 13.51
CA THR A 85 -19.88 9.40 13.22
C THR A 85 -20.30 10.23 14.43
N TYR A 86 -19.95 11.52 14.43
CA TYR A 86 -20.30 12.48 15.50
C TYR A 86 -19.86 12.03 16.89
N LEU A 87 -18.68 11.43 16.99
CA LEU A 87 -18.07 11.13 18.28
C LEU A 87 -17.77 12.45 18.99
N GLU A 88 -18.05 12.49 20.30
CA GLU A 88 -17.71 13.63 21.16
C GLU A 88 -18.40 14.96 20.75
N GLN A 89 -19.49 14.91 19.97
CA GLN A 89 -20.30 16.08 19.66
C GLN A 89 -21.45 16.21 20.66
N GLU A 90 -21.51 17.33 21.38
CA GLU A 90 -22.54 17.59 22.39
C GLU A 90 -23.94 17.73 21.77
N ASP A 91 -24.01 18.27 20.54
CA ASP A 91 -25.25 18.58 19.82
C ASP A 91 -25.79 17.39 19.02
N LYS A 92 -25.03 16.31 18.86
CA LYS A 92 -25.39 15.17 18.00
C LYS A 92 -25.13 13.84 18.66
N LYS A 93 -26.10 12.93 18.52
CA LYS A 93 -25.92 11.54 18.93
C LYS A 93 -25.01 10.81 17.94
N SER A 94 -24.16 9.95 18.48
CA SER A 94 -23.37 9.01 17.69
C SER A 94 -24.29 8.18 16.79
N SER A 95 -23.82 7.87 15.58
CA SER A 95 -24.55 7.01 14.65
C SER A 95 -23.62 6.22 13.75
N SER A 96 -24.17 5.18 13.09
CA SER A 96 -23.44 4.36 12.13
C SER A 96 -22.89 5.21 10.98
N VAL A 97 -21.61 5.00 10.66
CA VAL A 97 -21.00 5.65 9.51
C VAL A 97 -21.63 5.14 8.19
N ARG A 98 -21.64 5.98 7.16
CA ARG A 98 -21.95 5.50 5.79
C ARG A 98 -20.70 4.90 5.13
N PRO A 99 -20.82 3.85 4.30
CA PRO A 99 -19.69 3.27 3.57
C PRO A 99 -18.89 4.28 2.72
N SER A 100 -19.57 5.30 2.18
CA SER A 100 -18.94 6.40 1.46
C SER A 100 -17.99 7.22 2.34
N THR A 101 -18.36 7.46 3.60
CA THR A 101 -17.56 8.23 4.55
C THR A 101 -16.27 7.50 4.88
N ILE A 102 -16.29 6.17 5.07
CA ILE A 102 -15.07 5.37 5.21
C ILE A 102 -14.15 5.50 4.01
N THR A 103 -14.71 5.48 2.81
CA THR A 103 -13.94 5.67 1.57
C THR A 103 -13.28 7.05 1.56
N ASN A 104 -13.99 8.08 2.03
CA ASN A 104 -13.46 9.44 2.12
C ASN A 104 -12.38 9.58 3.21
N TRP A 105 -12.56 9.01 4.39
CA TRP A 105 -11.52 8.99 5.43
C TRP A 105 -10.24 8.32 4.95
N ILE A 106 -10.36 7.21 4.22
CA ILE A 106 -9.20 6.54 3.62
C ILE A 106 -8.52 7.45 2.58
N LYS A 107 -9.29 8.15 1.74
CA LYS A 107 -8.73 9.12 0.80
C LYS A 107 -8.03 10.27 1.52
N SER A 108 -8.62 10.83 2.57
CA SER A 108 -7.99 11.88 3.38
C SER A 108 -6.67 11.39 3.97
N ALA A 109 -6.65 10.20 4.58
CA ALA A 109 -5.42 9.61 5.10
C ALA A 109 -4.35 9.36 4.01
N MET A 110 -4.77 9.00 2.79
CA MET A 110 -3.85 8.89 1.64
C MET A 110 -3.27 10.25 1.27
N GLN A 111 -4.10 11.29 1.21
CA GLN A 111 -3.67 12.66 0.90
C GLN A 111 -2.70 13.20 1.96
N ASP A 112 -2.99 12.96 3.24
CA ASP A 112 -2.13 13.33 4.37
C ASP A 112 -0.77 12.60 4.30
N ALA A 113 -0.76 11.39 3.74
CA ALA A 113 0.47 10.64 3.46
C ALA A 113 1.20 11.08 2.18
N GLY A 114 0.74 12.14 1.51
CA GLY A 114 1.35 12.68 0.28
C GLY A 114 1.04 11.88 -0.98
N ILE A 115 0.03 11.00 -0.95
CA ILE A 115 -0.39 10.23 -2.13
C ILE A 115 -1.36 11.09 -2.96
N ASP A 116 -1.12 11.20 -4.27
CA ASP A 116 -2.04 11.90 -5.18
C ASP A 116 -3.39 11.17 -5.28
N THR A 117 -4.40 11.70 -4.60
CA THR A 117 -5.75 11.12 -4.57
C THR A 117 -6.59 11.44 -5.80
N LYS A 118 -6.08 12.25 -6.75
CA LYS A 118 -6.68 12.37 -8.09
C LYS A 118 -6.41 11.10 -8.89
N HIS A 119 -5.17 10.60 -8.83
CA HIS A 119 -4.78 9.38 -9.54
C HIS A 119 -5.07 8.10 -8.74
N PHE A 120 -4.82 8.10 -7.43
CA PHE A 120 -4.99 6.93 -6.56
C PHE A 120 -6.22 7.05 -5.68
N GLN A 121 -7.21 6.19 -5.94
CA GLN A 121 -8.43 6.12 -5.13
C GLN A 121 -8.24 5.18 -3.94
N ALA A 122 -9.16 5.21 -2.96
CA ALA A 122 -9.10 4.33 -1.77
C ALA A 122 -8.89 2.84 -2.10
N HIS A 123 -9.47 2.38 -3.21
CA HIS A 123 -9.33 1.00 -3.69
C HIS A 123 -7.89 0.64 -4.09
N SER A 124 -7.06 1.61 -4.46
CA SER A 124 -5.65 1.40 -4.80
C SER A 124 -4.83 0.81 -3.64
N ILE A 125 -5.26 1.04 -2.39
CA ILE A 125 -4.60 0.43 -1.21
C ILE A 125 -4.68 -1.09 -1.26
N ARG A 126 -5.78 -1.66 -1.77
CA ARG A 126 -5.92 -3.12 -1.95
C ARG A 126 -4.80 -3.64 -2.84
N SER A 127 -4.65 -3.06 -4.04
CA SER A 127 -3.59 -3.40 -5.00
C SER A 127 -2.19 -3.21 -4.43
N ALA A 128 -1.94 -2.09 -3.75
CA ALA A 128 -0.62 -1.81 -3.16
C ALA A 128 -0.27 -2.81 -2.05
N SER A 129 -1.21 -3.13 -1.17
CA SER A 129 -0.99 -4.05 -0.04
C SER A 129 -0.74 -5.48 -0.53
N SER A 130 -1.54 -5.95 -1.49
CA SER A 130 -1.40 -7.31 -2.04
C SER A 130 -0.13 -7.46 -2.89
N THR A 131 0.20 -6.45 -3.70
CA THR A 131 1.46 -6.44 -4.46
C THR A 131 2.65 -6.47 -3.52
N LYS A 132 2.65 -5.62 -2.47
CA LYS A 132 3.76 -5.59 -1.52
C LYS A 132 3.94 -6.92 -0.79
N ALA A 133 2.86 -7.62 -0.48
CA ALA A 133 2.94 -8.96 0.11
C ALA A 133 3.66 -9.95 -0.83
N VAL A 134 3.35 -9.91 -2.12
CA VAL A 134 4.03 -10.74 -3.14
C VAL A 134 5.50 -10.35 -3.30
N GLU A 135 5.81 -9.06 -3.37
CA GLU A 135 7.20 -8.55 -3.43
C GLU A 135 8.02 -8.95 -2.21
N LEU A 136 7.38 -9.15 -1.06
CA LEU A 136 8.00 -9.66 0.18
C LEU A 136 8.01 -11.19 0.28
N GLY A 137 7.75 -11.89 -0.84
CA GLY A 137 7.90 -13.35 -0.96
C GLY A 137 6.68 -14.17 -0.57
N ARG A 138 5.51 -13.57 -0.37
CA ARG A 138 4.27 -14.35 -0.18
C ARG A 138 3.78 -14.89 -1.51
N SER A 139 3.34 -16.15 -1.53
CA SER A 139 2.81 -16.75 -2.74
C SER A 139 1.52 -16.02 -3.18
N ILE A 140 1.29 -15.97 -4.49
CA ILE A 140 0.05 -15.41 -5.04
C ILE A 140 -1.17 -16.14 -4.47
N GLN A 141 -1.08 -17.46 -4.26
CA GLN A 141 -2.17 -18.25 -3.68
C GLN A 141 -2.48 -17.82 -2.25
N ASP A 142 -1.48 -17.58 -1.40
CA ASP A 142 -1.69 -17.13 -0.03
C ASP A 142 -2.30 -15.74 0.02
N VAL A 143 -1.84 -14.83 -0.84
CA VAL A 143 -2.42 -13.50 -0.97
C VAL A 143 -3.88 -13.56 -1.44
N LYS A 144 -4.21 -14.47 -2.37
CA LYS A 144 -5.60 -14.72 -2.79
C LYS A 144 -6.46 -15.24 -1.66
N LYS A 145 -5.98 -16.24 -0.89
CA LYS A 145 -6.69 -16.75 0.30
C LYS A 145 -6.95 -15.62 1.30
N HIS A 146 -5.91 -14.86 1.63
CA HIS A 146 -5.95 -13.75 2.58
C HIS A 146 -6.94 -12.65 2.17
N ALA A 147 -6.91 -12.24 0.90
CA ALA A 147 -7.78 -11.19 0.38
C ALA A 147 -9.18 -11.69 -0.03
N ASN A 148 -9.45 -12.99 0.16
CA ASN A 148 -10.66 -13.70 -0.27
C ASN A 148 -10.95 -13.54 -1.77
N TRP A 149 -9.93 -13.70 -2.61
CA TRP A 149 -10.06 -13.85 -4.05
C TRP A 149 -10.22 -15.34 -4.43
N GLY A 150 -10.94 -15.60 -5.52
CA GLY A 150 -11.05 -16.95 -6.06
C GLY A 150 -9.68 -17.49 -6.49
N LEU A 151 -9.28 -18.66 -5.98
CA LEU A 151 -7.95 -19.23 -6.21
C LEU A 151 -7.69 -19.50 -7.70
N ASN A 152 -8.71 -19.94 -8.42
CA ASN A 152 -8.66 -20.25 -9.85
C ASN A 152 -8.92 -19.02 -10.74
N SER A 153 -9.26 -17.87 -10.15
CA SER A 153 -9.49 -16.63 -10.90
C SER A 153 -8.19 -15.86 -11.11
N ASN A 154 -8.01 -15.26 -12.28
CA ASN A 154 -6.89 -14.36 -12.60
C ASN A 154 -7.16 -12.87 -12.26
N THR A 155 -8.25 -12.58 -11.54
CA THR A 155 -8.64 -11.21 -11.18
C THR A 155 -7.52 -10.46 -10.46
N PHE A 156 -6.82 -11.11 -9.52
CA PHE A 156 -5.73 -10.49 -8.78
C PHE A 156 -4.59 -10.11 -9.72
N GLU A 157 -4.11 -11.05 -10.52
CA GLU A 157 -2.98 -10.90 -11.42
C GLU A 157 -3.24 -9.84 -12.49
N LYS A 158 -4.46 -9.79 -13.02
CA LYS A 158 -4.81 -8.84 -14.09
C LYS A 158 -5.09 -7.42 -13.61
N LEU A 159 -5.74 -7.26 -12.46
CA LEU A 159 -6.29 -5.97 -12.04
C LEU A 159 -5.60 -5.35 -10.83
N TYR A 160 -4.98 -6.16 -9.97
CA TYR A 160 -4.50 -5.74 -8.67
C TYR A 160 -2.99 -5.89 -8.49
N TYR A 161 -2.38 -6.89 -9.09
CA TYR A 161 -0.94 -7.11 -9.02
C TYR A 161 -0.22 -6.09 -9.92
N LYS A 162 0.47 -5.14 -9.28
CA LYS A 162 1.16 -4.04 -9.95
C LYS A 162 2.59 -3.93 -9.42
N PRO A 163 3.46 -4.93 -9.67
CA PRO A 163 4.81 -4.96 -9.12
C PRO A 163 5.63 -3.77 -9.61
N SER A 164 6.57 -3.33 -8.79
CA SER A 164 7.55 -2.34 -9.21
C SER A 164 8.36 -2.86 -10.41
N PRO A 165 8.67 -2.00 -11.40
CA PRO A 165 9.56 -2.37 -12.49
C PRO A 165 10.91 -2.83 -11.92
N GLN A 166 11.32 -4.04 -12.25
CA GLN A 166 12.60 -4.62 -11.85
C GLN A 166 13.73 -4.02 -12.70
N VAL A 167 14.03 -2.73 -12.51
CA VAL A 167 15.09 -2.03 -13.27
C VAL A 167 16.46 -2.68 -13.03
N SER A 168 16.69 -3.21 -11.84
CA SER A 168 17.96 -3.86 -11.48
C SER A 168 18.14 -5.25 -12.08
N SER A 169 17.07 -6.03 -12.28
CA SER A 169 17.22 -7.39 -12.81
C SER A 169 17.43 -7.39 -14.31
N SER A 170 16.72 -6.55 -15.07
CA SER A 170 16.90 -6.46 -16.52
C SER A 170 18.28 -5.94 -16.89
N ALA A 171 18.80 -4.93 -16.19
CA ALA A 171 20.16 -4.44 -16.38
C ALA A 171 21.20 -5.51 -16.02
N ALA A 172 21.03 -6.23 -14.91
CA ALA A 172 21.94 -7.31 -14.51
C ALA A 172 21.90 -8.50 -15.48
N ILE A 173 20.72 -8.90 -15.95
CA ILE A 173 20.53 -9.93 -16.98
C ILE A 173 21.20 -9.49 -18.28
N ASN A 174 20.96 -8.25 -18.70
CA ASN A 174 21.58 -7.67 -19.88
C ASN A 174 23.11 -7.67 -19.76
N HIS A 175 23.65 -7.21 -18.64
CA HIS A 175 25.08 -7.27 -18.35
C HIS A 175 25.61 -8.70 -18.37
N SER A 176 24.86 -9.69 -17.88
CA SER A 176 25.28 -11.09 -17.89
C SER A 176 25.23 -11.73 -19.28
N ILE A 177 24.34 -11.27 -20.17
CA ILE A 177 24.26 -11.69 -21.58
C ILE A 177 25.44 -11.12 -22.37
N PHE A 178 25.81 -9.87 -22.11
CA PHE A 178 26.83 -9.13 -22.87
C PHE A 178 28.20 -9.07 -22.18
N SER A 179 28.35 -9.64 -20.98
CA SER A 179 29.67 -9.85 -20.38
C SER A 179 30.33 -11.01 -21.12
N SER A 180 31.15 -10.68 -22.11
CA SER A 180 32.02 -11.63 -22.80
C SER A 180 32.83 -12.40 -21.75
N THR A 181 32.65 -13.71 -21.66
CA THR A 181 33.74 -14.58 -21.21
C THR A 181 34.76 -14.56 -22.33
N ASP A 182 35.86 -13.83 -22.13
CA ASP A 182 37.04 -13.89 -22.99
C ASP A 182 37.70 -15.28 -22.88
N ASN A 183 37.02 -16.31 -23.35
CA ASN A 183 37.66 -17.56 -23.73
C ASN A 183 38.18 -17.33 -25.15
N SER A 184 39.40 -16.79 -25.22
CA SER A 184 40.21 -16.79 -26.42
C SER A 184 40.34 -18.23 -26.92
N ILE A 185 39.51 -18.60 -27.90
CA ILE A 185 39.75 -19.76 -28.74
C ILE A 185 40.61 -19.23 -29.88
N THR A 186 41.93 -19.31 -29.72
CA THR A 186 42.88 -19.20 -30.82
C THR A 186 42.58 -20.31 -31.83
N LEU A 187 41.98 -19.93 -32.96
CA LEU A 187 42.11 -20.69 -34.20
C LEU A 187 42.57 -19.72 -35.28
N GLU A 188 43.86 -19.82 -35.57
CA GLU A 188 44.47 -19.31 -36.79
C GLU A 188 43.74 -19.90 -38.00
N VAL A 189 43.35 -19.04 -38.93
CA VAL A 189 43.47 -19.17 -40.39
C VAL A 189 42.69 -17.99 -40.99
N GLY A 190 43.42 -17.19 -41.77
CA GLY A 190 42.95 -15.91 -42.29
C GLY A 190 41.73 -16.02 -43.20
N VAL A 191 40.73 -15.20 -42.89
CA VAL A 191 39.84 -14.58 -43.87
C VAL A 191 39.66 -13.14 -43.42
N GLU A 192 40.26 -12.24 -44.18
CA GLU A 192 40.08 -10.79 -44.07
C GLU A 192 38.62 -10.48 -44.45
N SER A 193 37.74 -10.39 -43.44
CA SER A 193 36.41 -9.81 -43.60
C SER A 193 36.45 -8.39 -43.04
N THR A 194 36.09 -7.47 -43.92
CA THR A 194 36.08 -6.02 -43.73
C THR A 194 35.40 -5.64 -42.41
N LEU A 195 36.23 -5.19 -41.48
CA LEU A 195 35.90 -4.54 -40.21
C LEU A 195 35.27 -3.17 -40.50
N GLU A 196 34.02 -3.17 -40.95
CA GLU A 196 33.27 -1.95 -41.17
C GLU A 196 31.83 -2.14 -40.66
N ASN A 197 31.54 -1.48 -39.53
CA ASN A 197 30.23 -1.18 -38.93
C ASN A 197 29.99 -1.62 -37.47
N VAL A 198 30.99 -1.49 -36.61
CA VAL A 198 30.71 -1.07 -35.21
C VAL A 198 31.60 0.13 -34.89
N LYS A 199 31.34 1.25 -35.57
CA LYS A 199 31.90 2.54 -35.16
C LYS A 199 31.13 2.97 -33.92
N VAL A 200 31.73 2.65 -32.79
CA VAL A 200 31.41 3.12 -31.45
C VAL A 200 31.10 4.62 -31.49
N CYS A 201 29.82 4.99 -31.39
CA CYS A 201 29.40 6.35 -31.09
C CYS A 201 29.57 6.60 -29.59
N LEU A 202 30.82 6.69 -29.14
CA LEU A 202 31.20 7.32 -27.87
C LEU A 202 32.21 8.44 -28.16
N LEU A 203 31.90 9.28 -29.14
CA LEU A 203 32.69 10.47 -29.41
C LEU A 203 31.82 11.67 -29.03
N ASN A 204 32.21 12.28 -27.90
CA ASN A 204 31.74 13.53 -27.30
C ASN A 204 30.64 13.41 -26.25
N VAL A 205 30.88 12.65 -25.18
CA VAL A 205 30.18 12.86 -23.90
C VAL A 205 31.19 13.36 -22.87
N GLU A 206 31.24 14.68 -22.65
CA GLU A 206 31.64 15.20 -21.36
C GLU A 206 30.44 15.04 -20.41
N THR A 207 30.56 14.16 -19.43
CA THR A 207 29.54 13.97 -18.41
C THR A 207 29.56 15.14 -17.43
N SER A 208 28.55 16.01 -17.51
CA SER A 208 28.18 16.96 -16.45
C SER A 208 27.02 16.39 -15.62
N PRO A 209 26.95 16.60 -14.29
CA PRO A 209 26.01 15.88 -13.42
C PRO A 209 24.53 16.28 -13.55
N ASP A 210 24.18 17.34 -14.30
CA ASP A 210 22.89 18.03 -14.11
C ASP A 210 22.03 18.30 -15.36
N VAL A 211 22.23 17.66 -16.53
CA VAL A 211 21.36 17.95 -17.70
C VAL A 211 20.80 16.71 -18.41
N ILE A 212 19.48 16.75 -18.55
CA ILE A 212 18.54 15.79 -19.15
C ILE A 212 18.38 16.10 -20.64
N LEU A 213 18.32 15.07 -21.50
CA LEU A 213 17.92 15.22 -22.91
C LEU A 213 16.82 14.22 -23.28
N CYS A 214 15.68 14.74 -23.73
CA CYS A 214 14.56 13.98 -24.29
C CYS A 214 14.39 14.36 -25.76
N TYR A 215 14.22 13.39 -26.66
CA TYR A 215 13.73 13.63 -28.02
C TYR A 215 12.56 12.69 -28.36
N THR A 216 11.66 13.20 -29.20
CA THR A 216 10.52 12.48 -29.78
C THR A 216 10.50 12.72 -31.29
N ASN A 217 10.06 11.75 -32.08
CA ASN A 217 9.51 11.98 -33.43
C ASN A 217 8.25 11.15 -33.71
N ASN A 218 7.58 10.59 -32.69
CA ASN A 218 6.40 9.75 -32.86
C ASN A 218 5.24 10.22 -31.97
N THR A 219 4.09 10.54 -32.57
CA THR A 219 2.88 11.01 -31.90
C THR A 219 2.02 9.88 -31.30
N TYR A 220 2.44 8.62 -31.41
CA TYR A 220 1.70 7.44 -30.88
C TYR A 220 2.41 6.68 -29.76
N ASP A 221 3.50 7.21 -29.18
CA ASP A 221 4.18 6.59 -28.03
C ASP A 221 3.78 7.29 -26.71
N PRO A 222 3.54 6.56 -25.60
CA PRO A 222 3.06 7.16 -24.37
C PRO A 222 4.13 8.03 -23.71
N MET A 223 3.73 9.24 -23.33
CA MET A 223 4.50 10.18 -22.52
C MET A 223 5.17 9.50 -21.32
N VAL A 224 6.49 9.44 -21.31
CA VAL A 224 7.27 9.30 -20.09
C VAL A 224 7.33 10.68 -19.43
N VAL A 225 6.50 10.88 -18.41
CA VAL A 225 6.59 12.01 -17.51
C VAL A 225 7.82 11.80 -16.63
N CYS A 226 8.92 12.48 -16.96
CA CYS A 226 10.05 12.66 -16.05
C CYS A 226 9.64 13.57 -14.89
N ASN A 227 10.07 13.17 -13.68
CA ASN A 227 9.82 13.81 -12.39
C ASN A 227 8.35 13.92 -11.98
N HIS A 228 7.85 12.88 -11.32
CA HIS A 228 7.54 12.96 -9.89
C HIS A 228 7.86 11.59 -9.27
N ARG A 229 8.62 11.58 -8.17
CA ARG A 229 8.79 10.42 -7.30
C ARG A 229 7.41 9.94 -6.82
N VAL A 230 6.80 9.01 -7.54
CA VAL A 230 5.70 8.20 -7.01
C VAL A 230 6.33 6.96 -6.38
N PHE A 231 6.91 7.14 -5.20
CA PHE A 231 7.24 6.01 -4.37
C PHE A 231 5.96 5.47 -3.74
N GLY A 232 5.70 4.18 -3.94
CA GLY A 232 4.73 3.41 -3.19
C GLY A 232 5.04 3.40 -1.70
N ALA A 233 4.63 4.46 -1.00
CA ALA A 233 4.46 4.64 0.43
C ALA A 233 5.47 3.95 1.41
N PRO A 234 6.80 4.16 1.29
CA PRO A 234 7.68 4.07 2.46
C PRO A 234 7.53 5.28 3.40
N ALA A 235 6.88 6.36 2.95
CA ALA A 235 6.64 7.58 3.74
C ALA A 235 5.70 7.36 4.94
N LEU A 236 4.81 6.36 4.89
CA LEU A 236 3.95 6.01 6.03
C LEU A 236 4.75 5.57 7.27
N TYR A 237 5.91 4.93 7.07
CA TYR A 237 6.80 4.53 8.16
C TYR A 237 7.74 5.67 8.58
N LYS A 238 8.22 6.48 7.63
CA LYS A 238 9.11 7.61 7.91
C LYS A 238 8.42 8.72 8.71
N LEU A 239 7.17 9.05 8.40
CA LEU A 239 6.39 10.08 9.12
C LEU A 239 6.05 9.67 10.57
N TYR A 240 5.89 8.37 10.83
CA TYR A 240 5.73 7.85 12.20
C TYR A 240 7.02 7.98 13.02
N LYS A 241 8.18 7.83 12.37
CA LYS A 241 9.49 7.97 13.00
C LYS A 241 9.85 9.44 13.28
N THR A 242 9.64 10.35 12.33
CA THR A 242 9.99 11.77 12.50
C THR A 242 9.15 12.51 13.54
N LYS A 243 7.93 12.04 13.86
CA LYS A 243 7.09 12.72 14.88
C LYS A 243 7.67 12.59 16.29
N LYS A 244 8.41 11.51 16.58
CA LYS A 244 9.11 11.28 17.85
C LYS A 244 10.31 12.22 18.00
N ASP A 245 11.02 12.48 16.90
CA ASP A 245 12.15 13.40 16.85
C ASP A 245 11.74 14.88 16.97
N ILE A 246 10.47 15.21 16.68
CA ILE A 246 9.92 16.57 16.84
C ILE A 246 9.45 16.83 18.28
N THR A 247 9.23 15.79 19.10
CA THR A 247 8.76 15.96 20.48
C THR A 247 9.90 16.26 21.47
N GLU A 248 11.16 16.04 21.08
CA GLU A 248 12.34 16.32 21.93
C GLU A 248 12.94 17.72 21.72
N VAL A 249 12.46 18.53 20.75
CA VAL A 249 13.15 19.76 20.32
C VAL A 249 12.33 21.06 20.47
N ILE A 250 11.11 21.02 21.00
CA ILE A 250 10.32 22.27 21.17
C ILE A 250 10.10 22.58 22.67
N PRO A 251 10.75 23.62 23.21
CA PRO A 251 10.44 24.13 24.54
C PRO A 251 8.99 24.59 24.62
N SER A 252 8.34 24.26 25.73
CA SER A 252 7.02 24.71 26.12
C SER A 252 6.84 26.22 25.94
N ASN A 253 5.99 26.62 24.98
CA ASN A 253 5.05 27.75 25.09
C ASN A 253 4.34 28.00 23.76
N ASN A 254 3.18 27.38 23.55
CA ASN A 254 1.96 28.09 23.17
C ASN A 254 0.76 27.15 23.11
N THR A 255 -0.22 27.44 23.95
CA THR A 255 -1.56 26.84 24.03
C THR A 255 -2.38 27.16 22.78
N ASN A 256 -2.42 26.22 21.83
CA ASN A 256 -3.59 25.93 20.96
C ASN A 256 -3.20 24.86 19.92
N LYS A 257 -3.28 23.59 20.29
CA LYS A 257 -3.34 22.50 19.30
C LYS A 257 -4.48 21.58 19.69
N LYS A 258 -5.53 21.64 18.88
CA LYS A 258 -6.66 20.71 18.89
C LYS A 258 -6.11 19.32 18.59
N ASP A 259 -6.23 18.43 19.55
CA ASP A 259 -6.00 17.02 19.35
C ASP A 259 -7.04 16.49 18.36
N ILE A 260 -6.59 16.12 17.16
CA ILE A 260 -7.42 15.43 16.17
C ILE A 260 -7.47 13.97 16.61
N LEU A 261 -8.40 13.66 17.53
CA LEU A 261 -9.02 12.36 17.60
C LEU A 261 -9.90 12.22 16.35
N LEU A 262 -9.77 11.11 15.63
CA LEU A 262 -10.54 10.83 14.42
C LEU A 262 -12.04 10.90 14.71
N GLY A 263 -12.64 12.03 14.33
CA GLY A 263 -14.07 12.33 14.44
C GLY A 263 -14.36 13.71 13.86
N THR A 264 -15.05 13.73 12.72
CA THR A 264 -15.85 14.88 12.27
C THR A 264 -17.29 14.42 12.16
#